data_AF-A0A3P3ZLK5-F1
#
_entry.id   AF-A0A3P3ZLK5-F1
#
_cell.length_a   1.000
_cell.length_b   1.000
_cell.length_c   1.000
_cell.angle_alpha   90.00
_cell.angle_beta   90.00
_cell.angle_gamma   90.00
#
_symmetry.space_group_name_H-M   'P 1'
#
loop_
_entity.id
_entity.type
_entity.pdbx_description
1 polymer ?
#
loop_
_entity_poly.entity_id
_entity_poly.type
_entity_poly.pdbx_seq_one_letter_code
_entity_poly.pdbx_strand_id
1 'polypeptide(L)'
;MLGVPEELIEAFGAVSEPVVCAMVEGALKLSRADIVVAVSGVAGPGGGTAHKPVGTVCLAWGERQGGIRTDTFWFPGDRHAIRTAAITQGLLGVWEWVCKPALA
;
A
#
# COMPACT_ATOMS: atom_id res chain seq x y z
N MET A 1 14.75 -5.69 5.03
CA MET A 1 14.08 -4.62 5.83
C MET A 1 12.57 -4.77 5.64
N LEU A 2 11.74 -4.60 6.67
CA LEU A 2 10.31 -5.01 6.79
C LEU A 2 10.03 -6.53 6.86
N GLY A 3 10.91 -7.40 6.36
CA GLY A 3 10.72 -8.85 6.52
C GLY A 3 9.60 -9.43 5.65
N VAL A 4 9.32 -8.81 4.50
CA VAL A 4 8.44 -9.36 3.48
C VAL A 4 9.03 -10.70 2.99
N PRO A 5 8.28 -11.82 3.08
CA PRO A 5 8.72 -13.10 2.54
C PRO A 5 9.02 -13.01 1.04
N GLU A 6 10.14 -13.59 0.62
CA GLU A 6 10.58 -13.57 -0.79
C GLU A 6 9.57 -14.29 -1.69
N GLU A 7 8.94 -15.35 -1.17
CA GLU A 7 7.95 -16.17 -1.86
C GLU A 7 6.71 -15.34 -2.26
N LEU A 8 6.35 -14.30 -1.50
CA LEU A 8 5.26 -13.39 -1.88
C LEU A 8 5.65 -12.51 -3.08
N ILE A 9 6.90 -12.08 -3.14
CA ILE A 9 7.41 -11.27 -4.24
C ILE A 9 7.50 -12.13 -5.51
N GLU A 10 7.95 -13.38 -5.39
CA GLU A 10 8.01 -14.32 -6.51
C GLU A 10 6.61 -14.66 -7.04
N ALA A 11 5.66 -14.98 -6.16
CA ALA A 11 4.33 -15.43 -6.55
C ALA A 11 3.44 -14.29 -7.08
N PHE A 12 3.50 -13.11 -6.44
CA PHE A 12 2.57 -12.02 -6.72
C PHE A 12 3.22 -10.79 -7.33
N GLY A 13 4.55 -10.68 -7.31
CA GLY A 13 5.29 -9.47 -7.66
C GLY A 13 5.20 -8.39 -6.57
N ALA A 14 6.20 -7.50 -6.55
CA ALA A 14 6.32 -6.45 -5.54
C ALA A 14 5.11 -5.48 -5.48
N VAL A 15 4.43 -5.23 -6.60
CA VAL A 15 3.21 -4.41 -6.67
C VAL A 15 2.00 -5.34 -6.53
N SER A 16 1.66 -5.69 -5.29
CA SER A 16 0.53 -6.58 -4.99
C SER A 16 0.05 -6.37 -3.55
N GLU A 17 -1.22 -6.69 -3.31
CA GLU A 17 -1.83 -6.61 -1.98
C GLU A 17 -1.16 -7.51 -0.93
N PRO A 18 -0.79 -8.78 -1.22
CA PRO A 18 -0.04 -9.61 -0.27
C PRO A 18 1.28 -8.97 0.16
N VAL A 19 2.00 -8.32 -0.77
CA VAL A 19 3.27 -7.67 -0.46
C VAL A 19 3.05 -6.43 0.42
N VAL A 20 2.12 -5.54 0.09
CA VAL A 20 1.87 -4.35 0.94
C VAL A 20 1.28 -4.72 2.30
N CYS A 21 0.51 -5.81 2.41
CA CYS A 21 0.07 -6.37 3.68
C CYS A 21 1.27 -6.80 4.54
N ALA A 22 2.18 -7.60 3.98
CA ALA A 22 3.40 -8.03 4.67
C ALA A 22 4.30 -6.84 5.05
N MET A 23 4.36 -5.79 4.21
CA MET A 23 5.06 -4.54 4.56
C MET A 23 4.46 -3.86 5.80
N VAL A 24 3.12 -3.78 5.89
CA VAL A 24 2.41 -3.23 7.05
C VAL A 24 2.68 -4.07 8.30
N GLU A 25 2.54 -5.39 8.22
CA GLU A 25 2.82 -6.29 9.34
C GLU A 25 4.25 -6.12 9.85
N GLY A 26 5.22 -6.10 8.93
CA GLY A 26 6.62 -5.88 9.23
C GLY A 26 6.86 -4.55 9.92
N ALA A 27 6.29 -3.46 9.39
CA ALA A 27 6.43 -2.14 9.98
C ALA A 27 5.76 -2.02 11.35
N LEU A 28 4.59 -2.63 11.58
CA LEU A 28 3.95 -2.68 12.90
C LEU A 28 4.80 -3.44 13.93
N LYS A 29 5.42 -4.55 13.51
CA LYS A 29 6.32 -5.36 14.36
C LYS A 29 7.63 -4.63 14.67
N LEU A 30 8.20 -3.91 13.72
CA LEU A 30 9.55 -3.33 13.78
C LEU A 30 9.59 -1.85 14.19
N SER A 31 8.44 -1.20 14.38
CA SER A 31 8.34 0.20 14.80
C SER A 31 7.49 0.37 16.05
N ARG A 32 7.46 1.59 16.58
CA ARG A 32 6.56 2.02 17.67
C ARG A 32 5.25 2.64 17.16
N ALA A 33 4.97 2.57 15.86
CA ALA A 33 3.78 3.18 15.29
C ALA A 33 2.51 2.40 15.68
N ASP A 34 1.41 3.11 15.93
CA ASP A 34 0.09 2.50 16.13
C ASP A 34 -0.63 2.28 14.80
N ILE A 35 -0.39 3.16 13.83
CA ILE A 35 -0.94 3.10 12.48
C ILE A 35 0.21 3.10 11.47
N VAL A 36 0.12 2.22 10.48
CA VAL A 36 1.09 2.10 9.39
C VAL A 36 0.37 2.17 8.05
N VAL A 37 0.99 2.86 7.10
CA VAL A 37 0.61 2.85 5.68
C VAL A 37 1.77 2.28 4.87
N ALA A 38 1.49 1.31 4.00
CA ALA A 38 2.44 0.81 3.01
C ALA A 38 1.98 1.14 1.59
N VAL A 39 2.93 1.42 0.71
CA VAL A 39 2.70 1.74 -0.69
C VAL A 39 3.67 0.92 -1.55
N SER A 40 3.16 0.25 -2.58
CA SER A 40 3.96 -0.37 -3.63
C SER A 40 3.29 -0.15 -4.97
N GLY A 41 3.99 0.44 -5.95
CA GLY A 41 3.36 0.79 -7.22
C GLY A 41 4.32 1.07 -8.37
N VAL A 42 3.76 1.06 -9.58
CA VAL A 42 4.47 1.37 -10.83
C VAL A 42 4.23 2.83 -11.20
N ALA A 43 5.11 3.72 -10.73
CA ALA A 43 4.97 5.15 -11.03
C ALA A 43 5.38 5.55 -12.47
N GLY A 44 5.98 4.66 -13.26
CA GLY A 44 6.39 4.97 -14.64
C GLY A 44 7.72 5.73 -14.76
N PRO A 45 8.09 6.19 -15.97
CA PRO A 45 7.34 6.01 -17.23
C PRO A 45 7.40 4.57 -17.78
N GLY A 46 8.31 3.72 -17.29
CA GLY A 46 8.38 2.30 -17.64
C GLY A 46 8.05 1.37 -16.46
N GLY A 47 8.31 0.08 -16.62
CA GLY A 47 8.12 -0.94 -15.57
C GLY A 47 6.68 -1.45 -15.42
N GLY A 48 5.75 -0.94 -16.22
CA GLY A 48 4.39 -1.49 -16.32
C GLY A 48 4.35 -2.76 -17.16
N THR A 49 3.34 -3.59 -16.90
CA THR A 49 2.98 -4.75 -17.70
C THR A 49 1.53 -4.63 -18.16
N ALA A 50 1.06 -5.55 -19.01
CA ALA A 50 -0.35 -5.60 -19.42
C ALA A 50 -1.30 -5.78 -18.21
N HIS A 51 -0.86 -6.50 -17.17
CA HIS A 51 -1.66 -6.76 -15.97
C HIS A 51 -1.47 -5.72 -14.87
N LYS A 52 -0.32 -5.01 -14.86
CA LYS A 52 0.02 -3.97 -13.88
C LYS A 52 0.60 -2.77 -14.63
N PRO A 53 -0.25 -1.99 -15.33
CA PRO A 53 0.22 -0.86 -16.12
C PRO A 53 0.88 0.20 -15.23
N VAL A 54 1.58 1.14 -15.87
CA VAL A 54 1.98 2.38 -15.19
C VAL A 54 0.74 3.04 -14.58
N GLY A 55 0.85 3.45 -13.33
CA GLY A 55 -0.25 3.96 -12.52
C GLY A 55 -0.81 2.96 -11.51
N THR A 56 -0.52 1.65 -11.63
CA THR A 56 -0.97 0.66 -10.64
C THR A 56 -0.23 0.84 -9.31
N VAL A 57 -0.98 1.03 -8.22
CA VAL A 57 -0.47 1.21 -6.86
C VAL A 57 -1.29 0.37 -5.90
N CYS A 58 -0.64 -0.53 -5.18
CA CYS A 58 -1.23 -1.20 -4.03
C CYS A 58 -0.94 -0.39 -2.77
N LEU A 59 -1.96 -0.21 -1.94
CA LEU A 59 -1.89 0.44 -0.63
C LEU A 59 -2.33 -0.54 0.44
N ALA A 60 -1.74 -0.40 1.63
CA ALA A 60 -2.24 -1.07 2.82
C ALA A 60 -2.22 -0.12 4.01
N TRP A 61 -3.22 -0.26 4.88
CA TRP A 61 -3.36 0.44 6.14
C TRP A 61 -3.51 -0.58 7.24
N GLY A 62 -2.75 -0.46 8.33
CA GLY A 62 -2.88 -1.35 9.46
C GLY A 62 -2.71 -0.65 10.78
N GLU A 63 -3.36 -1.22 11.79
CA GLU A 63 -3.35 -0.74 13.16
C GLU A 63 -2.82 -1.83 14.10
N ARG A 64 -2.01 -1.45 15.09
CA ARG A 64 -1.35 -2.39 16.01
C ARG A 64 -2.32 -3.31 16.76
N GLN A 65 -3.49 -2.80 17.12
CA GLN A 65 -4.54 -3.53 17.84
C GLN A 65 -5.77 -3.82 16.95
N GLY A 66 -5.66 -3.51 15.65
CA GLY A 66 -6.75 -3.62 14.69
C GLY A 66 -6.43 -4.59 13.56
N GLY A 67 -7.14 -4.41 12.45
CA GLY A 67 -6.93 -5.16 11.22
C GLY A 67 -5.96 -4.48 10.26
N ILE A 68 -5.69 -5.16 9.16
CA ILE A 68 -5.02 -4.60 7.98
C ILE A 68 -6.03 -4.60 6.84
N ARG A 69 -6.13 -3.48 6.12
CA ARG A 69 -6.88 -3.35 4.87
C ARG A 69 -5.91 -3.09 3.73
N THR A 70 -6.10 -3.78 2.62
CA THR A 70 -5.37 -3.58 1.37
C THR A 70 -6.32 -3.11 0.29
N ASP A 71 -5.81 -2.38 -0.69
CA ASP A 71 -6.56 -2.03 -1.90
C ASP A 71 -5.60 -1.70 -3.04
N THR A 72 -6.04 -1.88 -4.28
CA THR A 72 -5.27 -1.62 -5.50
C THR A 72 -5.93 -0.53 -6.32
N PHE A 73 -5.17 0.54 -6.55
CA PHE A 73 -5.61 1.70 -7.32
C PHE A 73 -4.88 1.78 -8.66
N TRP A 74 -5.52 2.46 -9.61
CA TRP A 74 -4.86 2.95 -10.80
C TRP A 74 -4.97 4.47 -10.85
N PHE A 75 -3.83 5.15 -11.00
CA PHE A 75 -3.77 6.60 -11.11
C PHE A 75 -3.22 7.02 -12.49
N PRO A 76 -3.87 7.95 -13.19
CA PRO A 76 -3.34 8.50 -14.44
C PRO A 76 -2.23 9.52 -14.18
N GLY A 77 -1.45 9.81 -15.22
CA GLY A 77 -0.49 10.90 -15.24
C GLY A 77 0.96 10.45 -15.28
N ASP A 78 1.87 11.39 -15.06
CA ASP A 78 3.29 11.11 -15.00
C ASP A 78 3.70 10.56 -13.63
N ARG A 79 4.98 10.22 -13.48
CA ARG A 79 5.56 9.71 -12.24
C ARG A 79 5.28 10.61 -11.03
N HIS A 80 5.26 11.92 -11.21
CA HIS A 80 5.01 12.84 -10.11
C HIS A 80 3.52 12.78 -9.71
N ALA A 81 2.62 12.93 -10.67
CA ALA A 81 1.17 12.86 -10.46
C ALA A 81 0.74 11.55 -9.79
N ILE A 82 1.25 10.40 -10.26
CA ILE A 82 0.94 9.08 -9.69
C ILE A 82 1.38 9.00 -8.22
N ARG A 83 2.58 9.48 -7.89
CA ARG A 83 3.08 9.47 -6.51
C ARG A 83 2.27 10.40 -5.60
N THR A 84 1.91 11.58 -6.09
CA THR A 84 1.07 12.52 -5.34
C THR A 84 -0.31 11.90 -5.06
N ALA A 85 -0.95 11.30 -6.07
CA ALA A 85 -2.23 10.64 -5.92
C ALA A 85 -2.17 9.47 -4.93
N ALA A 86 -1.12 8.64 -5.01
CA ALA A 86 -0.90 7.54 -4.06
C ALA A 86 -0.74 8.02 -2.61
N ILE A 87 0.02 9.10 -2.38
CA ILE A 87 0.19 9.68 -1.04
C ILE A 87 -1.15 10.23 -0.52
N THR A 88 -1.88 10.99 -1.35
CA THR A 88 -3.19 11.52 -0.99
C THR A 88 -4.15 10.40 -0.61
N GLN A 89 -4.21 9.33 -1.41
CA GLN A 89 -5.05 8.17 -1.11
C GLN A 89 -4.62 7.46 0.17
N GLY A 90 -3.31 7.29 0.39
CA GLY A 90 -2.75 6.75 1.63
C GLY A 90 -3.19 7.56 2.86
N LEU A 91 -3.15 8.89 2.79
CA LEU A 91 -3.57 9.75 3.90
C LEU A 91 -5.09 9.76 4.10
N LEU A 92 -5.87 9.77 3.02
CA LEU A 92 -7.32 9.64 3.08
C LEU A 92 -7.75 8.34 3.75
N GLY A 93 -7.08 7.22 3.44
CA GLY A 93 -7.38 5.95 4.08
C GLY A 93 -7.10 5.95 5.59
N VAL A 94 -6.06 6.67 6.06
CA VAL A 94 -5.83 6.86 7.50
C VAL A 94 -6.92 7.73 8.11
N TRP A 95 -7.28 8.83 7.46
CA TRP A 95 -8.35 9.72 7.93
C TRP A 95 -9.66 8.95 8.09
N GLU A 96 -10.05 8.14 7.11
CA GLU A 96 -11.24 7.31 7.19
C GLU A 96 -11.17 6.32 8.35
N TRP A 97 -10.01 5.69 8.55
CA TRP A 97 -9.81 4.71 9.62
C TRP A 97 -9.92 5.32 11.02
N VAL A 98 -9.33 6.51 11.22
CA VAL A 98 -9.26 7.16 12.54
C VAL A 98 -10.51 7.98 12.84
N CYS A 99 -11.08 8.66 11.84
CA CYS A 99 -12.15 9.64 12.06
C CYS A 99 -13.55 9.10 11.80
N LYS A 100 -13.72 7.92 11.20
CA LYS A 100 -14.98 7.19 11.21
C LYS A 100 -14.87 6.03 12.20
N PRO A 101 -15.13 6.23 13.51
CA PRO A 101 -15.37 5.09 14.36
C PRO A 101 -16.53 4.31 13.74
N ALA A 102 -16.41 2.98 13.68
CA ALA A 102 -17.44 2.09 13.20
C ALA A 102 -18.80 2.60 13.69
N LEU A 103 -19.68 2.97 12.76
CA LEU A 103 -21.09 3.01 13.11
C LEU A 103 -21.39 1.58 13.57
N ALA A 104 -21.65 1.47 14.88
CA ALA A 104 -21.88 0.23 15.60
C ALA A 104 -22.90 -0.67 14.92
#